data_AF-A0A7X8UPH4-F1
#
_entry.id   AF-A0A7X8UPH4-F1
#
_cell.length_a   1.000
_cell.length_b   1.000
_cell.length_c   1.000
_cell.angle_alpha   90.00
_cell.angle_beta   90.00
_cell.angle_gamma   90.00
#
_symmetry.space_group_name_H-M   'P 1'
#
loop_
_entity.id
_entity.type
_entity.pdbx_description
1 polymer ?
#
loop_
_entity_poly.entity_id
_entity_poly.type
_entity_poly.pdbx_seq_one_letter_code
_entity_poly.pdbx_strand_id
1 'polypeptide(L)'
;MKSFTNNLVRRSRGMTLVEVMVVMVVLAILVSIVVGVSSYVTDRAKREQTILTQSVLKKAIEVFGTIKKDYPSSDGTELKDRCVSLYEQLVDVPKVKAILAELPAQAIAEVPNTGGKKGFMDGYDKPMDYKKNGGIGGVPVVISLGPDGKGSGDEGDNNADDRADNIRSDGRVN
;
A
#
# COMPACT_ATOMS: atom_id res chain seq x y z
N MET A 1 70.74 36.41 10.03
CA MET A 1 70.04 35.18 10.45
C MET A 1 69.22 34.66 9.29
N LYS A 2 69.48 33.43 8.83
CA LYS A 2 68.75 32.76 7.73
C LYS A 2 67.57 31.98 8.34
N SER A 3 66.37 32.14 7.79
CA SER A 3 65.28 31.18 7.97
C SER A 3 64.67 30.89 6.61
N PHE A 4 64.90 29.68 6.08
CA PHE A 4 64.28 29.19 4.88
C PHE A 4 63.09 28.32 5.30
N THR A 5 61.88 28.86 5.14
CA THR A 5 60.64 28.14 5.36
C THR A 5 60.45 27.12 4.21
N ASN A 6 60.54 25.83 4.54
CA ASN A 6 60.28 24.76 3.59
C ASN A 6 58.79 24.72 3.23
N ASN A 7 58.44 25.30 2.09
CA ASN A 7 57.14 25.10 1.46
C ASN A 7 57.15 23.74 0.78
N LEU A 8 56.63 22.71 1.47
CA LEU A 8 56.37 21.41 0.86
C LEU A 8 55.26 21.58 -0.17
N VAL A 9 55.65 21.81 -1.42
CA VAL A 9 54.76 21.75 -2.58
C VAL A 9 54.13 20.36 -2.62
N ARG A 10 52.88 20.25 -2.16
CA ARG A 10 52.05 19.06 -2.41
C ARG A 10 51.90 18.94 -3.91
N ARG A 11 52.59 17.98 -4.53
CA ARG A 11 52.27 17.53 -5.89
C ARG A 11 50.83 17.03 -5.88
N SER A 12 49.90 17.80 -6.44
CA SER A 12 48.64 17.23 -6.91
C SER A 12 48.99 16.33 -8.08
N ARG A 13 48.88 15.01 -7.88
CA ARG A 13 48.92 14.06 -9.00
C ARG A 13 47.57 14.23 -9.70
N GLY A 14 47.59 14.69 -10.95
CA GLY A 14 46.38 14.80 -11.75
C GLY A 14 45.75 13.40 -11.92
N MET A 15 44.44 13.31 -11.71
CA MET A 15 43.70 12.07 -12.00
C MET A 15 43.87 11.73 -13.48
N THR A 16 44.17 10.47 -13.75
CA THR A 16 44.28 9.98 -15.13
C THR A 16 42.89 9.72 -15.71
N LEU A 17 42.74 9.83 -17.03
CA LEU A 17 41.47 9.52 -17.71
C LEU A 17 40.98 8.10 -17.38
N VAL A 18 41.92 7.14 -17.31
CA VAL A 18 41.61 5.74 -16.98
C VAL A 18 41.02 5.63 -15.57
N GLU A 19 41.56 6.37 -14.59
CA GLU A 19 41.06 6.38 -13.22
C GLU A 19 39.63 6.93 -13.14
N VAL A 20 39.33 8.01 -13.88
CA VAL A 20 37.97 8.56 -13.95
C VAL A 20 37.01 7.59 -14.64
N MET A 21 37.45 6.87 -15.68
CA MET A 21 36.63 5.86 -16.36
C MET A 21 36.29 4.68 -15.44
N VAL A 22 37.28 4.15 -14.71
CA VAL A 22 37.06 3.05 -13.76
C VAL A 22 36.11 3.47 -12.65
N VAL A 23 36.27 4.68 -12.10
CA VAL A 23 35.37 5.22 -11.08
C VAL A 23 33.94 5.35 -11.60
N MET A 24 33.75 5.85 -12.83
CA MET A 24 32.41 5.95 -13.45
C MET A 24 31.76 4.58 -13.63
N VAL A 25 32.52 3.55 -14.03
CA VAL A 25 32.02 2.17 -14.15
C VAL A 25 31.62 1.61 -12.79
N VAL A 26 32.46 1.77 -11.76
CA VAL A 26 32.15 1.31 -10.40
C VAL A 26 30.93 2.04 -9.84
N LEU A 27 30.81 3.35 -10.04
CA LEU A 27 29.64 4.13 -9.62
C LEU A 27 28.36 3.68 -10.33
N ALA A 28 28.42 3.40 -11.63
CA ALA A 28 27.25 2.91 -12.38
C ALA A 28 26.76 1.54 -11.86
N ILE A 29 27.69 0.63 -11.54
CA ILE A 29 27.38 -0.67 -10.94
C ILE A 29 26.78 -0.51 -9.54
N LEU A 30 27.34 0.38 -8.71
CA LEU A 30 26.81 0.62 -7.36
C LEU A 30 25.41 1.22 -7.39
N VAL A 31 25.16 2.21 -8.25
CA VAL A 31 23.84 2.84 -8.39
C VAL A 31 22.80 1.83 -8.87
N SER A 32 23.12 0.97 -9.83
CA SER A 32 22.18 -0.03 -10.34
C SER A 32 21.74 -1.05 -9.28
N ILE A 33 22.66 -1.49 -8.43
CA ILE A 33 22.37 -2.43 -7.32
C ILE A 33 21.46 -1.76 -6.27
N VAL A 34 21.77 -0.51 -5.88
CA VAL A 34 21.00 0.22 -4.86
C VAL A 34 19.55 0.42 -5.27
N VAL A 35 19.30 0.77 -6.54
CA VAL A 35 17.94 0.99 -7.04
C VAL A 35 17.12 -0.30 -7.08
N GLY A 36 17.74 -1.43 -7.44
CA GLY A 36 17.04 -2.72 -7.63
C GLY A 36 16.50 -3.37 -6.34
N VAL A 37 17.14 -3.17 -5.18
CA VAL A 37 16.74 -3.83 -3.92
C VAL A 37 15.59 -3.08 -3.22
N SER A 38 15.47 -1.77 -3.45
CA SER A 38 14.52 -0.92 -2.74
C SER A 38 13.05 -1.28 -3.06
N SER A 39 12.73 -1.50 -4.34
CA SER A 39 11.35 -1.77 -4.78
C SER A 39 10.79 -3.08 -4.23
N TYR A 40 11.58 -4.15 -4.22
CA TYR A 40 11.15 -5.45 -3.74
C TYR A 40 10.77 -5.45 -2.25
N VAL A 41 11.58 -4.77 -1.42
CA VAL A 41 11.32 -4.67 0.02
C VAL A 41 10.08 -3.82 0.28
N THR A 42 9.91 -2.71 -0.46
CA THR A 42 8.71 -1.86 -0.31
C THR A 42 7.45 -2.59 -0.72
N ASP A 43 7.45 -3.35 -1.81
CA ASP A 43 6.25 -4.06 -2.27
C ASP A 43 5.83 -5.16 -1.28
N ARG A 44 6.81 -5.86 -0.71
CA ARG A 44 6.54 -6.84 0.35
C ARG A 44 5.94 -6.17 1.59
N ALA A 45 6.49 -5.03 2.01
CA ALA A 45 5.98 -4.28 3.15
C ALA A 45 4.53 -3.78 2.91
N LYS A 46 4.24 -3.24 1.71
CA LYS A 46 2.90 -2.81 1.32
C LYS A 46 1.90 -3.96 1.33
N ARG A 47 2.28 -5.12 0.78
CA ARG A 47 1.45 -6.32 0.79
C ARG A 47 1.17 -6.82 2.21
N GLU A 48 2.18 -6.83 3.07
CA GLU A 48 2.05 -7.22 4.48
C GLU A 48 1.14 -6.26 5.24
N GLN A 49 1.30 -4.94 5.02
CA GLN A 49 0.42 -3.92 5.56
C GLN A 49 -1.04 -4.13 5.12
N THR A 50 -1.27 -4.41 3.83
CA THR A 50 -2.62 -4.71 3.31
C THR A 50 -3.25 -5.89 4.04
N ILE A 51 -2.50 -6.99 4.24
CA ILE A 51 -2.99 -8.19 4.92
C ILE A 51 -3.34 -7.87 6.38
N LEU A 52 -2.49 -7.09 7.07
CA LEU A 52 -2.74 -6.67 8.45
C LEU A 52 -4.01 -5.79 8.55
N THR A 53 -4.14 -4.78 7.69
CA THR A 53 -5.33 -3.93 7.61
C THR A 53 -6.59 -4.77 7.35
N GLN A 54 -6.55 -5.70 6.40
CA GLN A 54 -7.66 -6.60 6.12
C GLN A 54 -8.02 -7.49 7.31
N SER A 55 -7.04 -7.97 8.09
CA SER A 55 -7.30 -8.78 9.28
C SER A 55 -8.07 -8.00 10.35
N VAL A 56 -7.69 -6.74 10.58
CA VAL A 56 -8.36 -5.85 11.54
C VAL A 56 -9.74 -5.47 11.03
N LEU A 57 -9.88 -5.16 9.73
CA LEU A 57 -11.17 -4.88 9.11
C LEU A 57 -12.12 -6.07 9.17
N LYS A 58 -11.63 -7.29 8.91
CA LYS A 58 -12.44 -8.49 9.02
C LYS A 58 -12.98 -8.66 10.44
N LYS A 59 -12.12 -8.52 11.46
CA LYS A 59 -12.52 -8.53 12.88
C LYS A 59 -13.55 -7.44 13.19
N ALA A 60 -13.36 -6.23 12.66
CA ALA A 60 -14.30 -5.12 12.83
C ALA A 60 -15.67 -5.41 12.20
N ILE A 61 -15.70 -5.98 10.99
CA ILE A 61 -16.91 -6.37 10.26
C ILE A 61 -17.63 -7.53 10.98
N GLU A 62 -16.90 -8.52 11.48
CA GLU A 62 -17.46 -9.60 12.28
C GLU A 62 -18.12 -9.07 13.56
N VAL A 63 -17.44 -8.19 14.29
CA VAL A 63 -18.00 -7.54 15.49
C VAL A 63 -19.23 -6.70 15.13
N PHE A 64 -19.20 -5.95 14.02
CA PHE A 64 -20.38 -5.24 13.53
C PHE A 64 -21.56 -6.21 13.30
N GLY A 65 -21.31 -7.33 12.60
CA GLY A 65 -22.30 -8.37 12.34
C GLY A 65 -22.90 -8.96 13.62
N THR A 66 -22.09 -9.17 14.67
CA THR A 66 -22.61 -9.66 15.96
C THR A 66 -23.52 -8.65 16.66
N ILE A 67 -23.30 -7.35 16.47
CA ILE A 67 -24.06 -6.28 17.15
C ILE A 67 -25.33 -5.94 16.37
N LYS A 68 -25.21 -5.71 15.06
CA LYS A 68 -26.32 -5.28 14.21
C LYS A 68 -27.13 -6.46 13.65
N LYS A 69 -26.69 -7.71 13.89
CA LYS A 69 -27.24 -8.98 13.38
C LYS A 69 -27.19 -9.12 11.86
N ASP A 70 -26.49 -8.19 11.20
CA ASP A 70 -26.26 -8.17 9.76
C ASP A 70 -24.93 -7.48 9.49
N TYR A 71 -24.28 -7.84 8.39
CA TYR A 71 -23.04 -7.23 7.97
C TYR A 71 -23.28 -5.85 7.33
N PRO A 72 -22.28 -4.96 7.32
CA PRO A 72 -22.40 -3.64 6.69
C PRO A 72 -22.90 -3.77 5.24
N SER A 73 -23.73 -2.85 4.80
CA SER A 73 -24.17 -2.81 3.41
C SER A 73 -23.00 -2.42 2.50
N SER A 74 -22.94 -3.05 1.32
CA SER A 74 -21.98 -2.67 0.27
C SER A 74 -22.66 -1.72 -0.71
N ASP A 75 -23.15 -0.60 -0.19
CA ASP A 75 -23.88 0.39 -0.99
C ASP A 75 -22.90 1.23 -1.81
N GLY A 76 -23.19 1.38 -3.10
CA GLY A 76 -22.34 2.13 -4.02
C GLY A 76 -22.15 1.42 -5.35
N THR A 77 -22.30 2.18 -6.44
CA THR A 77 -22.02 1.67 -7.79
C THR A 77 -20.53 1.47 -7.99
N GLU A 78 -19.71 2.38 -7.45
CA GLU A 78 -18.26 2.30 -7.53
C GLU A 78 -17.64 1.76 -6.23
N LEU A 79 -16.47 1.17 -6.35
CA LEU A 79 -15.65 0.68 -5.25
C LEU A 79 -15.40 1.75 -4.19
N LYS A 80 -15.14 2.97 -4.65
CA LYS A 80 -14.88 4.12 -3.77
C LYS A 80 -16.09 4.41 -2.89
N ASP A 81 -17.29 4.34 -3.47
CA ASP A 81 -18.53 4.53 -2.73
C ASP A 81 -18.73 3.41 -1.70
N ARG A 82 -18.49 2.14 -2.09
CA ARG A 82 -18.58 0.99 -1.17
C ARG A 82 -17.57 1.08 -0.02
N CYS A 83 -16.36 1.56 -0.30
CA CYS A 83 -15.32 1.79 0.69
C CYS A 83 -15.74 2.85 1.72
N VAL A 84 -16.27 3.98 1.22
CA VAL A 84 -16.77 5.08 2.06
C VAL A 84 -17.99 4.65 2.87
N SER A 85 -18.95 3.97 2.25
CA SER A 85 -20.14 3.45 2.92
C SER A 85 -19.77 2.48 4.05
N LEU A 86 -18.80 1.59 3.83
CA LEU A 86 -18.28 0.72 4.88
C LEU A 86 -17.69 1.54 6.03
N TYR A 87 -16.87 2.54 5.73
CA TYR A 87 -16.25 3.39 6.76
C TYR A 87 -17.31 4.12 7.61
N GLU A 88 -18.29 4.75 6.97
CA GLU A 88 -19.38 5.47 7.66
C GLU A 88 -20.16 4.52 8.60
N GLN A 89 -20.44 3.30 8.15
CA GLN A 89 -21.15 2.29 8.96
C GLN A 89 -20.32 1.73 10.12
N LEU A 90 -19.04 1.44 9.92
CA LEU A 90 -18.20 0.87 10.98
C LEU A 90 -17.89 1.90 12.08
N VAL A 91 -17.76 3.19 11.73
CA VAL A 91 -17.50 4.27 12.70
C VAL A 91 -18.74 4.61 13.54
N ASP A 92 -19.95 4.36 13.04
CA ASP A 92 -21.22 4.52 13.79
C ASP A 92 -21.27 3.65 15.05
N VAL A 93 -20.59 2.50 15.05
CA VAL A 93 -20.62 1.55 16.17
C VAL A 93 -19.42 1.78 17.11
N PRO A 94 -19.62 2.22 18.37
CA PRO A 94 -18.51 2.58 19.25
C PRO A 94 -17.49 1.44 19.51
N LYS A 95 -17.99 0.21 19.64
CA LYS A 95 -17.14 -0.98 19.83
C LYS A 95 -16.26 -1.27 18.61
N VAL A 96 -16.81 -1.08 17.42
CA VAL A 96 -16.10 -1.28 16.14
C VAL A 96 -15.07 -0.17 15.95
N LYS A 97 -15.44 1.08 16.25
CA LYS A 97 -14.53 2.23 16.24
C LYS A 97 -13.29 2.02 17.13
N ALA A 98 -13.44 1.36 18.27
CA ALA A 98 -12.30 1.02 19.13
C ALA A 98 -11.33 0.03 18.47
N ILE A 99 -11.85 -0.94 17.70
CA ILE A 99 -11.02 -1.88 16.92
C ILE A 99 -10.34 -1.14 15.76
N LEU A 100 -11.05 -0.23 15.09
CA LEU A 100 -10.47 0.57 14.00
C LEU A 100 -9.36 1.51 14.48
N ALA A 101 -9.32 1.87 15.77
CA ALA A 101 -8.22 2.65 16.34
C ALA A 101 -6.89 1.87 16.42
N GLU A 102 -6.91 0.54 16.26
CA GLU A 102 -5.71 -0.30 16.15
C GLU A 102 -5.05 -0.19 14.77
N LEU A 103 -5.74 0.36 13.77
CA LEU A 103 -5.21 0.51 12.42
C LEU A 103 -4.10 1.57 12.35
N PRO A 104 -3.09 1.37 11.47
CA PRO A 104 -2.11 2.41 11.22
C PRO A 104 -2.79 3.64 10.60
N ALA A 105 -2.27 4.84 10.89
CA ALA A 105 -2.87 6.09 10.42
C ALA A 105 -3.04 6.16 8.89
N GLN A 106 -2.15 5.49 8.14
CA GLN A 106 -2.20 5.41 6.69
C GLN A 106 -3.38 4.56 6.17
N ALA A 107 -3.89 3.61 6.95
CA ALA A 107 -5.01 2.76 6.54
C ALA A 107 -6.36 3.49 6.57
N ILE A 108 -6.43 4.71 7.12
CA ILE A 108 -7.64 5.53 7.12
C ILE A 108 -7.29 6.90 6.52
N ALA A 109 -7.62 7.08 5.25
CA ALA A 109 -7.36 8.32 4.52
C ALA A 109 -8.56 8.77 3.68
N GLU A 110 -8.44 9.94 3.06
CA GLU A 110 -9.47 10.46 2.16
C GLU A 110 -9.50 9.65 0.86
N VAL A 111 -10.70 9.24 0.45
CA VAL A 111 -10.91 8.51 -0.80
C VAL A 111 -10.87 9.51 -1.97
N PRO A 112 -10.03 9.26 -3.00
CA PRO A 112 -9.95 10.14 -4.16
C PRO A 112 -11.30 10.32 -4.85
N ASN A 113 -11.60 11.54 -5.29
CA ASN A 113 -12.84 11.92 -5.99
C ASN A 113 -14.15 11.75 -5.18
N THR A 114 -14.08 11.64 -3.85
CA THR A 114 -15.28 11.51 -3.00
C THR A 114 -15.53 12.72 -2.10
N GLY A 115 -15.00 13.90 -2.47
CA GLY A 115 -15.27 15.15 -1.73
C GLY A 115 -14.72 15.18 -0.31
N GLY A 116 -13.58 14.54 -0.04
CA GLY A 116 -12.93 14.51 1.27
C GLY A 116 -13.50 13.47 2.24
N LYS A 117 -14.34 12.55 1.76
CA LYS A 117 -14.82 11.42 2.57
C LYS A 117 -13.69 10.44 2.87
N LYS A 118 -13.70 9.90 4.09
CA LYS A 118 -12.70 8.93 4.54
C LYS A 118 -13.11 7.51 4.18
N GLY A 119 -12.12 6.67 3.95
CA GLY A 119 -12.26 5.25 3.66
C GLY A 119 -11.04 4.48 4.10
N PHE A 120 -11.06 3.18 3.83
CA PHE A 120 -9.96 2.28 4.17
C PHE A 120 -9.00 2.14 3.00
N MET A 121 -7.72 2.38 3.26
CA MET A 121 -6.65 2.27 2.27
C MET A 121 -5.83 0.99 2.45
N ASP A 122 -5.38 0.44 1.33
CA ASP A 122 -4.38 -0.61 1.29
C ASP A 122 -2.94 -0.04 1.43
N GLY A 123 -1.94 -0.92 1.48
CA GLY A 123 -0.54 -0.50 1.52
C GLY A 123 -0.05 0.19 0.24
N TYR A 124 -0.85 0.20 -0.82
CA TYR A 124 -0.57 0.88 -2.09
C TYR A 124 -1.26 2.24 -2.18
N ASP A 125 -1.81 2.74 -1.07
CA ASP A 125 -2.56 3.98 -0.97
C ASP A 125 -3.83 4.02 -1.85
N LYS A 126 -4.41 2.84 -2.13
CA LYS A 126 -5.65 2.71 -2.89
C LYS A 126 -6.81 2.32 -1.97
N PRO A 127 -8.03 2.79 -2.26
CA PRO A 127 -9.20 2.41 -1.48
C PRO A 127 -9.45 0.90 -1.62
N MET A 128 -9.76 0.25 -0.50
CA MET A 128 -10.17 -1.16 -0.51
C MET A 128 -11.63 -1.30 -0.94
N ASP A 129 -11.92 -2.34 -1.72
CA ASP A 129 -13.29 -2.73 -2.04
C ASP A 129 -13.90 -3.53 -0.89
N TYR A 130 -15.19 -3.30 -0.65
CA TYR A 130 -15.98 -4.09 0.28
C TYR A 130 -17.17 -4.71 -0.44
N LYS A 131 -17.32 -6.03 -0.30
CA LYS A 131 -18.47 -6.78 -0.81
C LYS A 131 -19.08 -7.60 0.30
N LYS A 132 -20.31 -7.27 0.68
CA LYS A 132 -21.05 -7.94 1.78
C LYS A 132 -21.18 -9.46 1.57
N ASN A 133 -21.44 -9.89 0.34
CA ASN A 133 -21.66 -11.29 -0.01
C ASN A 133 -20.64 -11.81 -1.04
N GLY A 134 -19.51 -11.12 -1.21
CA GLY A 134 -18.54 -11.42 -2.28
C GLY A 134 -17.49 -12.47 -1.91
N GLY A 135 -17.43 -12.89 -0.64
CA GLY A 135 -16.46 -13.84 -0.12
C GLY A 135 -16.89 -15.30 -0.26
N ILE A 136 -15.97 -16.21 0.07
CA ILE A 136 -16.25 -17.66 0.11
C ILE A 136 -17.45 -17.96 1.01
N GLY A 137 -18.46 -18.65 0.47
CA GLY A 137 -19.67 -19.00 1.23
C GLY A 137 -20.64 -17.84 1.44
N GLY A 138 -20.51 -16.74 0.68
CA GLY A 138 -21.39 -15.57 0.78
C GLY A 138 -21.12 -14.67 1.98
N VAL A 139 -19.94 -14.81 2.60
CA VAL A 139 -19.50 -13.94 3.70
C VAL A 139 -18.90 -12.63 3.16
N PRO A 140 -18.77 -11.60 4.01
CA PRO A 140 -18.14 -10.36 3.60
C PRO A 140 -16.67 -10.53 3.26
N VAL A 141 -16.24 -9.80 2.24
CA VAL A 141 -14.85 -9.76 1.80
C VAL A 141 -14.40 -8.32 1.59
N VAL A 142 -13.16 -8.06 1.97
CA VAL A 142 -12.43 -6.84 1.67
C VAL A 142 -11.35 -7.18 0.63
N ILE A 143 -11.27 -6.40 -0.44
CA ILE A 143 -10.38 -6.65 -1.58
C ILE A 143 -9.49 -5.43 -1.78
N SER A 144 -8.18 -5.65 -1.78
CA SER A 144 -7.17 -4.67 -2.20
C SER A 144 -6.92 -4.84 -3.68
N LEU A 145 -6.86 -3.73 -4.41
CA LEU A 145 -6.62 -3.70 -5.85
C LEU A 145 -5.13 -3.83 -6.23
N GLY A 146 -4.26 -3.94 -5.23
CA GLY A 146 -2.84 -4.12 -5.48
C GLY A 146 -2.16 -2.90 -6.12
N PRO A 147 -0.92 -3.07 -6.60
CA PRO A 147 -0.18 -2.03 -7.30
C PRO A 147 -0.92 -1.42 -8.50
N ASP A 148 -1.63 -2.24 -9.28
CA ASP A 148 -2.24 -1.80 -10.53
C ASP A 148 -3.53 -1.00 -10.29
N GLY A 149 -4.26 -1.28 -9.21
CA GLY A 149 -5.51 -0.60 -8.89
C GLY A 149 -6.71 -1.12 -9.68
N LYS A 150 -6.67 -2.34 -10.21
CA LYS A 150 -7.68 -2.90 -11.11
C LYS A 150 -8.37 -4.13 -10.52
N GLY A 151 -9.46 -4.56 -11.15
CA GLY A 151 -9.99 -5.91 -10.95
C GLY A 151 -11.19 -6.08 -10.01
N SER A 152 -11.65 -5.04 -9.29
CA SER A 152 -12.88 -5.13 -8.50
C SER A 152 -14.16 -4.86 -9.29
N GLY A 153 -14.31 -5.46 -10.48
CA GLY A 153 -15.60 -5.57 -11.18
C GLY A 153 -16.33 -4.28 -11.58
N ASP A 154 -15.81 -3.09 -11.29
CA ASP A 154 -16.50 -1.82 -11.56
C ASP A 154 -16.02 -1.10 -12.82
N GLU A 155 -14.86 -1.47 -13.38
CA GLU A 155 -14.33 -0.82 -14.58
C GLU A 155 -14.11 -1.83 -15.70
N GLY A 156 -15.17 -2.52 -16.13
CA GLY A 156 -15.29 -3.11 -17.48
C GLY A 156 -14.26 -4.14 -17.94
N ASP A 157 -13.20 -4.40 -17.17
CA ASP A 157 -12.14 -5.33 -17.50
C ASP A 157 -12.27 -6.52 -16.55
N ASN A 158 -12.92 -7.56 -17.07
CA ASN A 158 -13.08 -8.84 -16.41
C ASN A 158 -11.90 -9.78 -16.73
N ASN A 159 -10.81 -9.27 -17.30
CA ASN A 159 -9.65 -10.10 -17.59
C ASN A 159 -9.06 -10.61 -16.27
N ALA A 160 -8.68 -11.89 -16.29
CA ALA A 160 -8.03 -12.52 -15.15
C ALA A 160 -6.70 -11.81 -14.80
N ASP A 161 -6.04 -11.25 -15.81
CA ASP A 161 -4.76 -10.54 -15.67
C ASP A 161 -4.89 -9.29 -14.78
N ASP A 162 -5.98 -8.54 -14.90
CA ASP A 162 -6.30 -7.33 -14.11
C ASP A 162 -6.70 -7.65 -12.65
N ARG A 163 -6.74 -8.94 -12.27
CA ARG A 163 -7.03 -9.40 -10.90
C ARG A 163 -5.88 -10.18 -10.28
N ALA A 164 -4.76 -10.33 -11.00
CA ALA A 164 -3.67 -11.22 -10.61
C ALA A 164 -2.95 -10.75 -9.34
N ASP A 165 -2.90 -9.44 -9.10
CA ASP A 165 -2.25 -8.81 -7.95
C ASP A 165 -3.23 -8.47 -6.80
N ASN A 166 -4.53 -8.68 -7.02
CA ASN A 166 -5.56 -8.40 -6.03
C ASN A 166 -5.45 -9.31 -4.80
N ILE A 167 -5.53 -8.70 -3.62
CA ILE A 167 -5.40 -9.38 -2.34
C ILE A 167 -6.77 -9.41 -1.66
N ARG A 168 -7.30 -10.61 -1.42
CA ARG A 168 -8.62 -10.80 -0.80
C ARG A 168 -8.50 -11.26 0.64
N SER A 169 -9.33 -10.70 1.52
CA SER A 169 -9.36 -11.06 2.94
C SER A 169 -9.86 -12.47 3.23
N ASP A 170 -10.49 -13.13 2.25
CA ASP A 170 -10.96 -14.52 2.33
C ASP A 170 -9.91 -15.55 1.88
N GLY A 171 -8.73 -15.11 1.43
CA GLY A 171 -7.64 -15.98 0.97
C GLY A 171 -7.91 -16.66 -0.37
N ARG A 172 -9.00 -16.32 -1.06
CA ARG A 172 -9.29 -16.82 -2.41
C ARG A 172 -8.32 -16.18 -3.41
N VAL A 173 -7.70 -16.99 -4.26
CA VAL A 173 -7.00 -16.51 -5.45
C VAL A 173 -8.03 -16.14 -6.53
N ASN A 174 -7.81 -15.02 -7.22
CA ASN A 174 -8.71 -14.56 -8.28
C ASN A 174 -8.59 -15.40 -9.54
#